data_AF-A0A0G3I5E8-F1
#
_entry.id   AF-A0A0G3I5E8-F1
#
_cell.length_a   1.000
_cell.length_b   1.000
_cell.length_c   1.000
_cell.angle_alpha   90.00
_cell.angle_beta   90.00
_cell.angle_gamma   90.00
#
_symmetry.space_group_name_H-M   'P 1'
#
loop_
_entity.id
_entity.type
_entity.pdbx_description
1 polymer ?
#
loop_
_entity_poly.entity_id
_entity_poly.type
_entity_poly.pdbx_seq_one_letter_code
_entity_poly.pdbx_strand_id
1 'polypeptide(L)'
;MIPFPTVYRLILNREFRNYSLCIVQMTSSKKKKIVVCLPVSKYNEGYFLFTSRFESWNFSSDHFTIVKVDYFRGFFFWVWSFLHRRARRLCYNENYVIAYGSKKGRKLFYKSNRYMMRRGLHFDGQKIHNFPNLLYGWQSPITEKVVQVAIKAKIAIVVHIYYFDLWAEIANLLSNLNFSFDLHVTLVDESASIKLEILKIFPDAQIHMMENCGRDVLPFLILLETEKLSCYDYICKIHGKRSYRQGHVWWEGDLWRRWLFYDLLGAPGIALKIIRTFDTNSEIGMIGSRAYRYPNRYCNDKSSLGTNHKMICSIAGRMGVEFQDQNLDFFAGTMFWVRTKALDPIKKIKLSRDFKRKSHKSLDGEIEHAIERCFPLSVKKSNFHIADFDCVLEEKNEKEL
;
A
#
# COMPACT_ATOMS: atom_id res chain seq x y z
N MET A 1 31.33 6.81 30.71
CA MET A 1 30.35 5.83 31.25
C MET A 1 29.01 6.14 30.60
N ILE A 2 28.42 5.24 29.79
CA ILE A 2 27.09 5.49 29.20
C ILE A 2 26.09 5.42 30.36
N PRO A 3 25.34 6.49 30.67
CA PRO A 3 24.40 6.48 31.79
C PRO A 3 23.33 5.40 31.55
N PHE A 4 23.13 4.55 32.55
CA PHE A 4 22.17 3.46 32.48
C PHE A 4 20.74 4.02 32.25
N PRO A 5 20.03 3.67 31.16
CA PRO A 5 18.72 4.24 30.85
C PRO A 5 17.62 3.80 31.82
N THR A 6 16.49 4.49 31.80
CA THR A 6 15.25 3.96 32.41
C THR A 6 14.53 3.09 31.39
N VAL A 7 14.18 1.87 31.81
CA VAL A 7 13.59 0.86 30.93
C VAL A 7 12.10 0.73 31.22
N TYR A 8 11.30 0.76 30.16
CA TYR A 8 9.86 0.53 30.20
C TYR A 8 9.51 -0.67 29.34
N ARG A 9 8.53 -1.45 29.78
CA ARG A 9 7.90 -2.52 29.01
C ARG A 9 6.61 -1.98 28.41
N LEU A 10 6.54 -1.95 27.08
CA LEU A 10 5.35 -1.63 26.31
C LEU A 10 4.64 -2.94 26.00
N ILE A 11 3.49 -3.16 26.64
CA ILE A 11 2.68 -4.37 26.52
C ILE A 11 1.48 -4.05 25.64
N LEU A 12 1.34 -4.76 24.52
CA LEU A 12 0.24 -4.52 23.59
C LEU A 12 -1.11 -4.89 24.22
N ASN A 13 -2.03 -3.93 24.25
CA ASN A 13 -3.40 -4.14 24.73
C ASN A 13 -4.13 -5.12 23.79
N ARG A 14 -4.94 -6.03 24.35
CA ARG A 14 -5.52 -7.16 23.59
C ARG A 14 -6.37 -6.73 22.39
N GLU A 15 -7.09 -5.62 22.54
CA GLU A 15 -7.97 -5.03 21.53
C GLU A 15 -7.21 -4.60 20.26
N PHE A 16 -5.93 -4.24 20.39
CA PHE A 16 -5.11 -3.75 19.29
C PHE A 16 -4.25 -4.83 18.63
N ARG A 17 -4.45 -6.11 18.97
CA ARG A 17 -3.69 -7.23 18.38
C ARG A 17 -3.93 -7.43 16.88
N ASN A 18 -5.05 -6.93 16.38
CA ASN A 18 -5.42 -6.98 14.96
C ASN A 18 -4.95 -5.75 14.18
N TYR A 19 -4.38 -4.74 14.87
CA TYR A 19 -3.83 -3.57 14.21
C TYR A 19 -2.50 -3.92 13.55
N SER A 20 -2.20 -3.20 12.48
CA SER A 20 -0.97 -3.35 11.71
C SER A 20 0.20 -2.58 12.34
N LEU A 21 -0.09 -1.40 12.87
CA LEU A 21 0.84 -0.51 13.55
C LEU A 21 0.20 0.05 14.82
N CYS A 22 1.01 0.27 15.85
CA CYS A 22 0.58 0.92 17.07
C CYS A 22 1.54 2.03 17.47
N ILE A 23 1.04 3.01 18.23
CA ILE A 23 1.81 4.19 18.60
C ILE A 23 1.95 4.35 20.10
N VAL A 24 3.08 4.93 20.48
CA VAL A 24 3.30 5.52 21.81
C VAL A 24 3.71 6.97 21.61
N GLN A 25 3.04 7.89 22.29
CA GLN A 25 3.49 9.27 22.36
C GLN A 25 4.32 9.45 23.62
N MET A 26 5.51 10.04 23.46
CA MET A 26 6.42 10.36 24.54
C MET A 26 6.59 11.88 24.60
N THR A 27 6.38 12.47 25.77
CA THR A 27 6.62 13.91 26.00
C THR A 27 7.66 14.07 27.10
N SER A 28 8.77 14.76 26.79
CA SER A 28 9.81 15.02 27.79
C SER A 28 9.48 16.22 28.66
N SER A 29 10.13 16.33 29.82
CA SER A 29 10.08 17.52 30.70
C SER A 29 10.44 18.81 29.99
N LYS A 30 11.24 18.75 28.91
CA LYS A 30 11.58 19.90 28.06
C LYS A 30 10.58 20.10 26.91
N LYS A 31 9.38 19.53 27.02
CA LYS A 31 8.28 19.58 26.02
C LYS A 31 8.62 18.99 24.64
N LYS A 32 9.69 18.17 24.53
CA LYS A 32 9.97 17.43 23.29
C LYS A 32 8.92 16.32 23.11
N LYS A 33 8.25 16.27 21.96
CA LYS A 33 7.28 15.22 21.62
C LYS A 33 7.89 14.24 20.63
N ILE A 34 7.78 12.94 20.92
CA ILE A 34 8.21 11.85 20.06
C ILE A 34 7.04 10.90 19.88
N VAL A 35 6.72 10.56 18.63
CA VAL A 35 5.72 9.53 18.31
C VAL A 35 6.48 8.28 17.88
N VAL A 36 6.34 7.21 18.64
CA VAL A 36 6.98 5.93 18.38
C VAL A 36 6.02 5.04 17.62
N CYS A 37 6.34 4.71 16.36
CA CYS A 37 5.57 3.80 15.53
C CYS A 37 6.11 2.36 15.64
N LEU A 38 5.27 1.42 16.07
CA LEU A 38 5.65 0.04 16.33
C LEU A 38 4.81 -0.95 15.53
N PRO A 39 5.41 -1.82 14.70
CA PRO A 39 4.67 -2.83 13.96
C PRO A 39 4.08 -3.87 14.93
N VAL A 40 2.84 -4.28 14.75
CA VAL A 40 2.22 -5.32 15.57
C VAL A 40 2.32 -6.68 14.87
N SER A 41 2.47 -7.73 15.67
CA SER A 41 2.46 -9.09 15.17
C SER A 41 1.96 -10.06 16.22
N LYS A 42 1.26 -11.11 15.76
CA LYS A 42 0.81 -12.22 16.59
C LYS A 42 1.93 -12.99 17.32
N TYR A 43 3.19 -12.76 16.95
CA TYR A 43 4.36 -13.39 17.55
C TYR A 43 5.16 -12.46 18.49
N ASN A 44 4.80 -11.17 18.55
CA ASN A 44 5.49 -10.20 19.40
C ASN A 44 4.72 -10.08 20.72
N GLU A 45 5.43 -10.20 21.85
CA GLU A 45 4.83 -10.01 23.17
C GLU A 45 4.81 -8.54 23.60
N GLY A 46 5.72 -7.74 23.05
CA GLY A 46 5.82 -6.31 23.33
C GLY A 46 7.18 -5.73 22.96
N TYR A 47 7.44 -4.55 23.50
CA TYR A 47 8.66 -3.79 23.26
C TYR A 47 9.30 -3.31 24.57
N PHE A 48 10.63 -3.27 24.60
CA PHE A 48 11.37 -2.53 25.60
C PHE A 48 11.69 -1.15 25.05
N LEU A 49 11.30 -0.11 25.81
CA LEU A 49 11.63 1.28 25.54
C LEU A 49 12.69 1.73 26.55
N PHE A 50 13.84 2.12 26.03
CA PHE A 50 14.96 2.63 26.79
C PHE A 50 14.98 4.14 26.66
N THR A 51 14.86 4.84 27.77
CA THR A 51 14.82 6.30 27.83
C THR A 51 16.03 6.87 28.53
N SER A 52 16.51 8.02 28.04
CA SER A 52 17.59 8.76 28.67
C SER A 52 17.20 9.20 30.08
N ARG A 53 18.16 9.15 31.03
CA ARG A 53 17.95 9.66 32.40
C ARG A 53 18.09 11.18 32.50
N PHE A 54 18.57 11.84 31.45
CA PHE A 54 18.75 13.29 31.44
C PHE A 54 17.42 14.07 31.35
N GLU A 55 16.33 13.40 30.95
CA GLU A 55 14.99 13.98 30.86
C GLU A 55 13.99 13.00 31.48
N SER A 56 13.03 13.50 32.26
CA SER A 56 11.84 12.72 32.62
C SER A 56 10.87 12.67 31.43
N TRP A 57 10.21 11.52 31.25
CA TRP A 57 9.31 11.25 30.13
C TRP A 57 7.94 10.85 30.63
N ASN A 58 6.91 11.51 30.07
CA ASN A 58 5.52 11.11 30.21
C ASN A 58 5.07 10.39 28.94
N PHE A 59 4.20 9.40 29.11
CA PHE A 59 3.74 8.55 28.02
C PHE A 59 2.22 8.62 27.86
N SER A 60 1.76 8.63 26.62
CA SER A 60 0.34 8.50 26.27
C SER A 60 0.18 7.47 25.16
N SER A 61 -0.71 6.49 25.36
CA SER A 61 -1.04 5.47 24.37
C SER A 61 -2.28 4.70 24.78
N ASP A 62 -3.25 4.59 23.87
CA ASP A 62 -4.38 3.66 24.02
C ASP A 62 -3.96 2.22 23.66
N HIS A 63 -2.89 2.07 22.88
CA HIS A 63 -2.48 0.79 22.30
C HIS A 63 -1.59 -0.04 23.24
N PHE A 64 -0.85 0.62 24.14
CA PHE A 64 0.12 -0.04 25.01
C PHE A 64 -0.11 0.28 26.49
N THR A 65 -0.12 -0.77 27.31
CA THR A 65 0.12 -0.63 28.74
C THR A 65 1.62 -0.46 28.98
N ILE A 66 2.01 0.60 29.68
CA ILE A 66 3.41 0.98 29.86
C ILE A 66 3.81 0.75 31.32
N VAL A 67 4.75 -0.18 31.53
CA VAL A 67 5.20 -0.58 32.87
C VAL A 67 6.67 -0.24 33.04
N LYS A 68 7.00 0.57 34.04
CA LYS A 68 8.40 0.83 34.40
C LYS A 68 9.04 -0.44 34.95
N VAL A 69 10.19 -0.81 34.42
CA VAL A 69 10.96 -1.97 34.88
C VAL A 69 11.84 -1.53 36.05
N ASP A 70 11.96 -2.39 37.07
CA ASP A 70 12.86 -2.16 38.19
C ASP A 70 14.33 -2.05 37.75
N TYR A 71 15.16 -1.44 38.59
CA TYR A 71 16.53 -1.11 38.25
C TYR A 71 17.35 -2.34 37.83
N PHE A 72 17.28 -3.43 38.62
CA PHE A 72 18.09 -4.63 38.39
C PHE A 72 17.70 -5.31 37.08
N ARG A 73 16.41 -5.57 36.86
CA ARG A 73 15.95 -6.16 35.60
C ARG A 73 16.21 -5.25 34.41
N GLY A 74 16.02 -3.94 34.57
CA GLY A 74 16.34 -2.95 33.56
C GLY A 74 17.81 -3.00 33.15
N PHE A 75 18.73 -3.17 34.11
CA PHE A 75 20.17 -3.28 33.85
C PHE A 75 20.48 -4.52 33.02
N PHE A 76 19.92 -5.67 33.37
CA PHE A 76 20.05 -6.88 32.56
C PHE A 76 19.52 -6.70 31.13
N PHE A 77 18.34 -6.09 30.96
CA PHE A 77 17.79 -5.82 29.62
C PHE A 77 18.62 -4.83 28.83
N TRP A 78 19.23 -3.84 29.48
CA TRP A 78 20.12 -2.88 28.85
C TRP A 78 21.42 -3.53 28.39
N VAL A 79 22.07 -4.34 29.23
CA VAL A 79 23.26 -5.11 28.83
C VAL A 79 22.92 -6.03 27.65
N TRP A 80 21.78 -6.72 27.73
CA TRP A 80 21.28 -7.58 26.66
C TRP A 80 21.00 -6.81 25.35
N SER A 81 20.65 -5.53 25.43
CA SER A 81 20.38 -4.68 24.26
C SER A 81 21.62 -4.47 23.38
N PHE A 82 22.83 -4.49 23.94
CA PHE A 82 24.08 -4.31 23.17
C PHE A 82 24.39 -5.47 22.21
N LEU A 83 23.78 -6.64 22.42
CA LEU A 83 23.91 -7.79 21.52
C LEU A 83 23.11 -7.62 20.20
N HIS A 84 22.43 -6.48 20.02
CA HIS A 84 21.53 -6.23 18.89
C HIS A 84 22.11 -5.19 17.92
N ARG A 85 22.33 -5.60 16.66
CA ARG A 85 22.72 -4.70 15.55
C ARG A 85 21.66 -3.61 15.30
N ARG A 86 22.03 -2.48 14.67
CA ARG A 86 21.17 -1.30 14.38
C ARG A 86 19.78 -1.65 13.85
N ALA A 87 19.65 -2.59 12.91
CA ALA A 87 18.36 -2.99 12.34
C ALA A 87 17.41 -3.74 13.31
N ARG A 88 17.88 -4.09 14.51
CA ARG A 88 17.09 -4.68 15.60
C ARG A 88 16.71 -3.66 16.68
N ARG A 89 16.87 -2.37 16.42
CA ARG A 89 16.39 -1.27 17.26
C ARG A 89 15.80 -0.13 16.44
N LEU A 90 14.87 0.62 17.03
CA LEU A 90 14.43 1.93 16.56
C LEU A 90 15.07 2.99 17.45
N CYS A 91 15.67 4.03 16.88
CA CYS A 91 16.40 5.05 17.61
C CYS A 91 15.73 6.43 17.50
N TYR A 92 15.37 7.02 18.64
CA TYR A 92 14.77 8.36 18.74
C TYR A 92 15.66 9.24 19.61
N ASN A 93 16.64 9.90 18.99
CA ASN A 93 17.72 10.63 19.67
C ASN A 93 18.47 9.72 20.66
N GLU A 94 18.42 10.03 21.96
CA GLU A 94 19.03 9.23 23.04
C GLU A 94 18.17 8.03 23.48
N ASN A 95 16.93 7.96 23.01
CA ASN A 95 16.00 6.87 23.35
C ASN A 95 16.01 5.79 22.27
N TYR A 96 15.68 4.56 22.63
CA TYR A 96 15.56 3.50 21.63
C TYR A 96 14.59 2.40 22.05
N VAL A 97 14.08 1.66 21.05
CA VAL A 97 13.10 0.59 21.24
C VAL A 97 13.62 -0.71 20.66
N ILE A 98 13.39 -1.82 21.37
CA ILE A 98 13.73 -3.18 20.94
C ILE A 98 12.52 -4.11 21.17
N ALA A 99 12.21 -4.97 20.22
CA ALA A 99 11.19 -6.00 20.38
C ALA A 99 11.67 -7.11 21.34
N TYR A 100 10.80 -7.58 22.25
CA TYR A 100 11.05 -8.75 23.09
C TYR A 100 10.01 -9.87 22.87
N GLY A 101 10.25 -11.01 23.52
CA GLY A 101 9.42 -12.21 23.42
C GLY A 101 10.00 -13.23 22.44
N SER A 102 9.12 -13.92 21.72
CA SER A 102 9.50 -15.06 20.87
C SER A 102 10.59 -14.73 19.83
N LYS A 103 11.43 -15.71 19.49
CA LYS A 103 12.43 -15.59 18.40
C LYS A 103 11.77 -15.22 17.06
N LYS A 104 10.58 -15.75 16.79
CA LYS A 104 9.79 -15.45 15.59
C LYS A 104 9.39 -13.97 15.56
N GLY A 105 8.89 -13.44 16.68
CA GLY A 105 8.48 -12.04 16.77
C GLY A 105 9.63 -11.05 16.60
N ARG A 106 10.76 -11.30 17.28
CA ARG A 106 11.98 -10.47 17.13
C ARG A 106 12.52 -10.49 15.69
N LYS A 107 12.52 -11.66 15.03
CA LYS A 107 12.92 -11.77 13.61
C LYS A 107 11.98 -10.99 12.70
N LEU A 108 10.69 -10.95 13.03
CA LEU A 108 9.69 -10.23 12.27
C LEU A 108 9.86 -8.72 12.39
N PHE A 109 10.03 -8.20 13.61
CA PHE A 109 10.36 -6.79 13.83
C PHE A 109 11.62 -6.37 13.06
N TYR A 110 12.68 -7.18 13.09
CA TYR A 110 13.89 -6.93 12.30
C TYR A 110 13.61 -6.85 10.79
N LYS A 111 12.80 -7.78 10.26
CA LYS A 111 12.41 -7.78 8.83
C LYS A 111 11.63 -6.52 8.48
N SER A 112 10.66 -6.15 9.32
CA SER A 112 9.84 -4.96 9.14
C SER A 112 10.64 -3.67 9.15
N ASN A 113 11.51 -3.51 10.14
CA ASN A 113 12.38 -2.34 10.22
C ASN A 113 13.31 -2.28 8.99
N ARG A 114 13.90 -3.42 8.59
CA ARG A 114 14.73 -3.48 7.38
C ARG A 114 13.96 -3.16 6.10
N TYR A 115 12.70 -3.56 6.00
CA TYR A 115 11.83 -3.24 4.87
C TYR A 115 11.61 -1.73 4.75
N MET A 116 11.23 -1.08 5.85
CA MET A 116 11.04 0.36 5.95
C MET A 116 12.32 1.16 5.65
N MET A 117 13.45 0.77 6.25
CA MET A 117 14.74 1.42 6.01
C MET A 117 15.16 1.34 4.54
N ARG A 118 15.00 0.18 3.90
CA ARG A 118 15.31 0.02 2.47
C ARG A 118 14.48 0.97 1.61
N ARG A 119 13.23 1.23 2.00
CA ARG A 119 12.30 2.14 1.33
C ARG A 119 12.49 3.61 1.68
N GLY A 120 13.45 3.97 2.53
CA GLY A 120 13.67 5.36 2.95
C GLY A 120 12.55 5.90 3.84
N LEU A 121 11.65 5.05 4.33
CA LEU A 121 10.52 5.41 5.19
C LEU A 121 10.73 4.78 6.56
N HIS A 122 11.73 5.26 7.29
CA HIS A 122 12.14 4.69 8.57
C HIS A 122 11.04 4.82 9.64
N PHE A 123 10.80 3.77 10.43
CA PHE A 123 9.86 3.84 11.56
C PHE A 123 10.30 4.86 12.63
N ASP A 124 11.60 5.08 12.75
CA ASP A 124 12.23 6.05 13.66
C ASP A 124 12.65 7.35 12.97
N GLY A 125 12.19 7.57 11.73
CA GLY A 125 12.46 8.80 10.97
C GLY A 125 11.27 9.75 10.96
N GLN A 126 11.53 11.06 10.83
CA GLN A 126 10.47 12.07 10.80
C GLN A 126 9.51 11.89 9.61
N LYS A 127 10.04 11.41 8.48
CA LYS A 127 9.31 11.27 7.21
C LYS A 127 8.03 10.45 7.32
N ILE A 128 8.01 9.39 8.13
CA ILE A 128 6.82 8.53 8.28
C ILE A 128 5.63 9.27 8.88
N HIS A 129 5.88 10.33 9.65
CA HIS A 129 4.84 11.13 10.30
C HIS A 129 4.18 12.14 9.35
N ASN A 130 4.81 12.46 8.22
CA ASN A 130 4.20 13.28 7.16
C ASN A 130 3.09 12.52 6.41
N PHE A 131 3.06 11.19 6.55
CA PHE A 131 2.16 10.32 5.80
C PHE A 131 1.26 9.48 6.72
N PRO A 132 0.40 10.10 7.55
CA PRO A 132 -0.47 9.37 8.48
C PRO A 132 -1.37 8.37 7.74
N ASN A 133 -1.81 8.68 6.51
CA ASN A 133 -2.64 7.77 5.71
C ASN A 133 -1.93 6.46 5.35
N LEU A 134 -0.60 6.42 5.28
CA LEU A 134 0.12 5.16 5.08
C LEU A 134 0.03 4.25 6.32
N LEU A 135 -0.12 4.84 7.51
CA LEU A 135 -0.15 4.13 8.80
C LEU A 135 -1.58 3.78 9.23
N TYR A 136 -2.51 4.69 9.02
CA TYR A 136 -3.88 4.60 9.53
C TYR A 136 -4.91 4.42 8.43
N GLY A 137 -4.57 4.69 7.17
CA GLY A 137 -5.55 4.74 6.09
C GLY A 137 -6.43 5.98 6.17
N TRP A 138 -7.48 5.99 5.37
CA TRP A 138 -8.48 7.04 5.33
C TRP A 138 -9.64 6.71 6.28
N GLN A 139 -9.57 7.24 7.50
CA GLN A 139 -10.51 6.91 8.60
C GLN A 139 -11.84 7.67 8.52
N SER A 140 -11.84 8.84 7.90
CA SER A 140 -13.04 9.68 7.73
C SER A 140 -12.89 10.53 6.47
N PRO A 141 -14.00 10.97 5.85
CA PRO A 141 -13.93 11.98 4.82
C PRO A 141 -13.42 13.29 5.44
N ILE A 142 -12.73 14.09 4.64
CA ILE A 142 -12.32 15.45 5.01
C ILE A 142 -13.60 16.26 5.22
N THR A 143 -13.72 16.88 6.39
CA THR A 143 -14.91 17.65 6.79
C THR A 143 -14.98 19.03 6.13
N GLU A 144 -13.87 19.52 5.60
CA GLU A 144 -13.81 20.77 4.86
C GLU A 144 -14.50 20.64 3.49
N LYS A 145 -15.25 21.67 3.09
CA LYS A 145 -15.84 21.73 1.75
C LYS A 145 -14.72 21.72 0.72
N VAL A 146 -14.53 20.59 0.04
CA VAL A 146 -13.55 20.50 -1.03
C VAL A 146 -14.10 21.19 -2.27
N VAL A 147 -13.41 22.23 -2.74
CA VAL A 147 -13.79 22.95 -3.96
C VAL A 147 -13.67 22.01 -5.15
N GLN A 148 -14.79 21.79 -5.83
CA GLN A 148 -14.85 20.97 -7.03
C GLN A 148 -14.07 21.65 -8.17
N VAL A 149 -13.22 20.87 -8.82
CA VAL A 149 -12.38 21.27 -9.95
C VAL A 149 -13.00 20.68 -11.20
N ALA A 150 -13.42 21.56 -12.11
CA ALA A 150 -13.92 21.14 -13.40
C ALA A 150 -12.78 20.52 -14.24
N ILE A 151 -13.05 19.33 -14.78
CA ILE A 151 -12.16 18.61 -15.70
C ILE A 151 -12.92 18.31 -16.99
N LYS A 152 -12.21 18.25 -18.12
CA LYS A 152 -12.82 17.94 -19.43
C LYS A 152 -12.93 16.43 -19.69
N ALA A 153 -11.98 15.66 -19.17
CA ALA A 153 -11.90 14.22 -19.40
C ALA A 153 -13.01 13.47 -18.66
N LYS A 154 -13.56 12.44 -19.31
CA LYS A 154 -14.45 11.47 -18.67
C LYS A 154 -13.63 10.43 -17.92
N ILE A 155 -13.85 10.33 -16.61
CA ILE A 155 -13.08 9.47 -15.72
C ILE A 155 -13.94 8.34 -15.18
N ALA A 156 -13.42 7.12 -15.26
CA ALA A 156 -13.91 6.00 -14.47
C ALA A 156 -12.92 5.65 -13.36
N ILE A 157 -13.43 5.45 -12.15
CA ILE A 157 -12.69 4.77 -11.09
C ILE A 157 -13.25 3.35 -10.97
N VAL A 158 -12.41 2.35 -11.19
CA VAL A 158 -12.75 0.94 -11.07
C VAL A 158 -12.17 0.38 -9.77
N VAL A 159 -13.05 -0.06 -8.87
CA VAL A 159 -12.68 -0.64 -7.58
C VAL A 159 -13.08 -2.10 -7.54
N HIS A 160 -12.12 -2.99 -7.30
CA HIS A 160 -12.42 -4.38 -6.96
C HIS A 160 -12.43 -4.58 -5.43
N ILE A 161 -13.53 -5.08 -4.89
CA ILE A 161 -13.69 -5.34 -3.45
C ILE A 161 -13.95 -6.82 -3.22
N TYR A 162 -12.98 -7.47 -2.57
CA TYR A 162 -13.08 -8.83 -2.08
C TYR A 162 -13.21 -8.87 -0.55
N TYR A 163 -12.52 -7.98 0.16
CA TYR A 163 -12.61 -7.82 1.61
C TYR A 163 -13.48 -6.60 1.94
N PHE A 164 -14.71 -6.83 2.38
CA PHE A 164 -15.70 -5.77 2.60
C PHE A 164 -15.31 -4.77 3.69
N ASP A 165 -14.53 -5.20 4.69
CA ASP A 165 -14.02 -4.32 5.75
C ASP A 165 -13.08 -3.22 5.23
N LEU A 166 -12.55 -3.36 4.00
CA LEU A 166 -11.74 -2.33 3.35
C LEU A 166 -12.57 -1.27 2.61
N TRP A 167 -13.89 -1.45 2.46
CA TRP A 167 -14.72 -0.49 1.75
C TRP A 167 -14.74 0.87 2.43
N ALA A 168 -14.87 0.93 3.76
CA ALA A 168 -14.89 2.20 4.49
C ALA A 168 -13.63 3.05 4.22
N GLU A 169 -12.45 2.42 4.22
CA GLU A 169 -11.19 3.09 3.89
C GLU A 169 -11.18 3.61 2.44
N ILE A 170 -11.66 2.83 1.48
CA ILE A 170 -11.72 3.22 0.07
C ILE A 170 -12.76 4.32 -0.16
N ALA A 171 -13.94 4.22 0.45
CA ALA A 171 -15.00 5.21 0.33
C ALA A 171 -14.54 6.57 0.86
N ASN A 172 -13.83 6.60 1.99
CA ASN A 172 -13.25 7.82 2.55
C ASN A 172 -12.17 8.41 1.63
N LEU A 173 -11.30 7.57 1.04
CA LEU A 173 -10.32 8.01 0.04
C LEU A 173 -11.01 8.67 -1.15
N LEU A 174 -12.04 8.03 -1.71
CA LEU A 174 -12.75 8.51 -2.90
C LEU A 174 -13.60 9.75 -2.62
N SER A 175 -14.20 9.86 -1.44
CA SER A 175 -15.00 11.03 -1.02
C SER A 175 -14.16 12.30 -0.89
N ASN A 176 -12.84 12.17 -0.77
CA ASN A 176 -11.91 13.30 -0.71
C ASN A 176 -11.48 13.81 -2.10
N LEU A 177 -11.90 13.15 -3.18
CA LEU A 177 -11.63 13.62 -4.53
C LEU A 177 -12.54 14.79 -4.87
N ASN A 178 -11.99 15.77 -5.58
CA ASN A 178 -12.66 17.03 -5.87
C ASN A 178 -12.86 17.27 -7.36
N PHE A 179 -13.17 16.20 -8.08
CA PHE A 179 -13.53 16.22 -9.50
C PHE A 179 -14.57 15.14 -9.75
N SER A 180 -15.33 15.27 -10.83
CA SER A 180 -16.36 14.29 -11.21
C SER A 180 -15.74 13.01 -11.77
N PHE A 181 -16.27 11.86 -11.36
CA PHE A 181 -15.90 10.54 -11.89
C PHE A 181 -17.09 9.58 -11.78
N ASP A 182 -17.13 8.59 -12.67
CA ASP A 182 -18.07 7.48 -12.58
C ASP A 182 -17.41 6.31 -11.83
N LEU A 183 -18.12 5.76 -10.86
CA LEU A 183 -17.61 4.68 -10.01
C LEU A 183 -18.11 3.32 -10.51
N HIS A 184 -17.18 2.43 -10.88
CA HIS A 184 -17.47 1.03 -11.17
C HIS A 184 -16.92 0.15 -10.04
N VAL A 185 -17.80 -0.56 -9.34
CA VAL A 185 -17.41 -1.48 -8.27
C VAL A 185 -17.64 -2.92 -8.71
N THR A 186 -16.61 -3.75 -8.59
CA THR A 186 -16.73 -5.20 -8.80
C THR A 186 -16.71 -5.92 -7.46
N LEU A 187 -17.68 -6.81 -7.23
CA LEU A 187 -17.88 -7.55 -5.98
C LEU A 187 -17.93 -9.05 -6.24
N VAL A 188 -17.43 -9.83 -5.29
CA VAL A 188 -17.38 -11.30 -5.39
C VAL A 188 -18.50 -11.99 -4.60
N ASP A 189 -19.15 -11.28 -3.69
CA ASP A 189 -20.23 -11.81 -2.84
C ASP A 189 -21.47 -10.92 -2.94
N GLU A 190 -22.62 -11.57 -3.13
CA GLU A 190 -23.94 -10.99 -3.36
C GLU A 190 -24.58 -10.37 -2.11
N SER A 191 -23.84 -10.25 -0.99
CA SER A 191 -24.38 -9.65 0.23
C SER A 191 -25.02 -8.28 -0.06
N ALA A 192 -26.32 -8.18 0.20
CA ALA A 192 -27.07 -6.94 -0.04
C ALA A 192 -26.54 -5.77 0.80
N SER A 193 -25.92 -6.05 1.96
CA SER A 193 -25.38 -5.06 2.88
C SER A 193 -24.29 -4.20 2.25
N ILE A 194 -23.24 -4.79 1.65
CA ILE A 194 -22.15 -4.00 1.06
C ILE A 194 -22.63 -3.17 -0.12
N LYS A 195 -23.56 -3.69 -0.92
CA LYS A 195 -24.17 -2.97 -2.04
C LYS A 195 -24.89 -1.71 -1.56
N LEU A 196 -25.69 -1.83 -0.49
CA LEU A 196 -26.40 -0.70 0.11
C LEU A 196 -25.43 0.32 0.71
N GLU A 197 -24.35 -0.14 1.37
CA GLU A 197 -23.31 0.74 1.90
C GLU A 197 -22.60 1.54 0.80
N ILE A 198 -22.33 0.91 -0.35
CA ILE A 198 -21.74 1.58 -1.51
C ILE A 198 -22.70 2.65 -2.04
N LEU A 199 -23.94 2.27 -2.36
CA LEU A 199 -24.94 3.18 -2.96
C LEU A 199 -25.37 4.30 -2.03
N LYS A 200 -25.27 4.11 -0.70
CA LYS A 200 -25.50 5.16 0.28
C LYS A 200 -24.51 6.32 0.15
N ILE A 201 -23.25 6.03 -0.20
CA ILE A 201 -22.18 7.03 -0.33
C ILE A 201 -22.05 7.51 -1.77
N PHE A 202 -22.18 6.59 -2.74
CA PHE A 202 -22.08 6.84 -4.17
C PHE A 202 -23.34 6.33 -4.88
N PRO A 203 -24.44 7.13 -4.92
CA PRO A 203 -25.73 6.70 -5.46
C PRO A 203 -25.68 6.25 -6.92
N ASP A 204 -24.80 6.86 -7.72
CA ASP A 204 -24.64 6.58 -9.14
C ASP A 204 -23.62 5.46 -9.44
N ALA A 205 -23.09 4.80 -8.41
CA ALA A 205 -22.11 3.74 -8.58
C ALA A 205 -22.68 2.53 -9.35
N GLN A 206 -21.95 2.08 -10.38
CA GLN A 206 -22.28 0.87 -11.12
C GLN A 206 -21.65 -0.34 -10.44
N ILE A 207 -22.47 -1.22 -9.90
CA ILE A 207 -22.04 -2.41 -9.15
C ILE A 207 -22.16 -3.66 -10.01
N HIS A 208 -21.07 -4.40 -10.15
CA HIS A 208 -20.94 -5.58 -11.00
C HIS A 208 -20.58 -6.80 -10.16
N MET A 209 -21.48 -7.80 -10.13
CA MET A 209 -21.24 -9.07 -9.44
C MET A 209 -20.33 -9.97 -10.27
N MET A 210 -19.36 -10.60 -9.62
CA MET A 210 -18.30 -11.39 -10.25
C MET A 210 -18.12 -12.72 -9.53
N GLU A 211 -17.73 -13.77 -10.27
CA GLU A 211 -17.25 -15.00 -9.67
C GLU A 211 -15.93 -14.75 -8.90
N ASN A 212 -15.66 -15.53 -7.85
CA ASN A 212 -14.39 -15.50 -7.12
C ASN A 212 -13.23 -16.14 -7.92
N CYS A 213 -12.91 -15.56 -9.08
CA CYS A 213 -11.91 -16.07 -10.01
C CYS A 213 -11.03 -14.93 -10.53
N GLY A 214 -9.74 -15.21 -10.73
CA GLY A 214 -8.80 -14.24 -11.31
C GLY A 214 -8.53 -12.97 -10.49
N ARG A 215 -8.91 -12.97 -9.20
CA ARG A 215 -8.69 -11.87 -8.25
C ARG A 215 -9.27 -10.55 -8.79
N ASP A 216 -8.50 -9.46 -8.73
CA ASP A 216 -8.88 -8.15 -9.25
C ASP A 216 -8.67 -7.99 -10.77
N VAL A 217 -8.02 -8.97 -11.42
CA VAL A 217 -7.62 -8.89 -12.84
C VAL A 217 -8.76 -9.33 -13.75
N LEU A 218 -9.37 -10.49 -13.50
CA LEU A 218 -10.48 -10.98 -14.32
C LEU A 218 -11.70 -10.03 -14.30
N PRO A 219 -12.18 -9.55 -13.14
CA PRO A 219 -13.27 -8.55 -13.10
C PRO A 219 -12.99 -7.33 -13.96
N PHE A 220 -11.76 -6.81 -13.92
CA PHE A 220 -11.36 -5.66 -14.72
C PHE A 220 -11.35 -5.98 -16.22
N LEU A 221 -10.82 -7.15 -16.62
CA LEU A 221 -10.87 -7.61 -18.00
C LEU A 221 -12.30 -7.76 -18.51
N ILE A 222 -13.22 -8.31 -17.70
CA ILE A 222 -14.63 -8.43 -18.08
C ILE A 222 -15.21 -7.05 -18.38
N LEU A 223 -14.96 -6.03 -17.53
CA LEU A 223 -15.44 -4.67 -17.78
C LEU A 223 -14.84 -4.05 -19.06
N LEU A 224 -13.57 -4.33 -19.36
CA LEU A 224 -12.94 -3.89 -20.61
C LEU A 224 -13.57 -4.59 -21.82
N GLU A 225 -13.69 -5.92 -21.78
CA GLU A 225 -14.14 -6.76 -22.90
C GLU A 225 -15.65 -6.62 -23.18
N THR A 226 -16.44 -6.21 -22.19
CA THR A 226 -17.87 -5.89 -22.32
C THR A 226 -18.13 -4.41 -22.63
N GLU A 227 -17.08 -3.66 -22.98
CA GLU A 227 -17.12 -2.25 -23.39
C GLU A 227 -17.72 -1.30 -22.34
N LYS A 228 -17.86 -1.74 -21.09
CA LYS A 228 -18.36 -0.92 -19.97
C LYS A 228 -17.48 0.28 -19.65
N LEU A 229 -16.22 0.21 -20.06
CA LEU A 229 -15.23 1.27 -19.81
C LEU A 229 -14.87 2.06 -21.09
N SER A 230 -15.51 1.77 -22.22
CA SER A 230 -15.12 2.29 -23.55
C SER A 230 -15.36 3.79 -23.73
N CYS A 231 -16.31 4.37 -22.99
CA CYS A 231 -16.70 5.77 -23.09
C CYS A 231 -15.83 6.73 -22.28
N TYR A 232 -14.91 6.21 -21.47
CA TYR A 232 -14.03 7.01 -20.62
C TYR A 232 -12.72 7.34 -21.32
N ASP A 233 -12.20 8.52 -21.06
CA ASP A 233 -10.86 8.92 -21.51
C ASP A 233 -9.79 8.24 -20.66
N TYR A 234 -10.01 8.28 -19.34
CA TYR A 234 -9.08 7.78 -18.33
C TYR A 234 -9.77 6.83 -17.34
N ILE A 235 -9.05 5.78 -16.95
CA ILE A 235 -9.49 4.81 -15.95
C ILE A 235 -8.48 4.81 -14.81
N CYS A 236 -8.93 4.96 -13.57
CA CYS A 236 -8.17 4.64 -12.38
C CYS A 236 -8.60 3.27 -11.86
N LYS A 237 -7.70 2.29 -11.85
CA LYS A 237 -7.96 0.96 -11.31
C LYS A 237 -7.32 0.83 -9.92
N ILE A 238 -8.13 0.49 -8.92
CA ILE A 238 -7.67 0.16 -7.55
C ILE A 238 -8.39 -1.09 -7.01
N HIS A 239 -7.91 -1.65 -5.90
CA HIS A 239 -8.57 -2.80 -5.27
C HIS A 239 -8.36 -2.87 -3.74
N GLY A 240 -9.35 -3.43 -3.04
CA GLY A 240 -9.29 -3.75 -1.60
C GLY A 240 -8.80 -5.18 -1.35
N LYS A 241 -7.52 -5.48 -1.61
CA LYS A 241 -6.91 -6.80 -1.36
C LYS A 241 -5.97 -6.73 -0.16
N ARG A 242 -6.01 -7.78 0.68
CA ARG A 242 -5.01 -8.02 1.72
C ARG A 242 -3.85 -8.84 1.14
N SER A 243 -2.63 -8.31 1.21
CA SER A 243 -1.43 -9.02 0.77
C SER A 243 -0.89 -9.92 1.89
N TYR A 244 -1.52 -11.10 2.07
CA TYR A 244 -0.98 -12.15 2.94
C TYR A 244 0.08 -12.96 2.19
N ARG A 245 1.35 -12.65 2.42
CA ARG A 245 2.43 -13.53 1.98
C ARG A 245 2.97 -14.28 3.19
N GLN A 246 3.13 -15.60 3.09
CA GLN A 246 3.70 -16.40 4.19
C GLN A 246 5.08 -15.84 4.58
N GLY A 247 5.19 -15.33 5.81
CA GLY A 247 6.43 -14.74 6.33
C GLY A 247 6.60 -13.23 6.10
N HIS A 248 5.62 -12.56 5.48
CA HIS A 248 5.43 -11.10 5.54
C HIS A 248 4.51 -10.75 6.72
N VAL A 249 4.66 -9.53 7.22
CA VAL A 249 3.80 -9.04 8.31
C VAL A 249 2.51 -8.48 7.72
N TRP A 250 1.41 -8.67 8.43
CA TRP A 250 0.08 -8.14 8.13
C TRP A 250 0.12 -6.67 7.68
N TRP A 251 0.91 -5.86 8.39
CA TRP A 251 1.06 -4.43 8.11
C TRP A 251 1.80 -4.10 6.80
N GLU A 252 2.67 -4.99 6.28
CA GLU A 252 3.38 -4.73 5.02
C GLU A 252 2.40 -4.73 3.83
N GLY A 253 1.35 -5.56 3.91
CA GLY A 253 0.29 -5.58 2.91
C GLY A 253 -0.59 -4.34 2.95
N ASP A 254 -0.90 -3.83 4.15
CA ASP A 254 -1.63 -2.58 4.31
C ASP A 254 -0.80 -1.39 3.86
N LEU A 255 0.49 -1.33 4.22
CA LEU A 255 1.40 -0.28 3.76
C LEU A 255 1.47 -0.27 2.24
N TRP A 256 1.64 -1.45 1.61
CA TRP A 256 1.66 -1.55 0.15
C TRP A 256 0.38 -0.96 -0.45
N ARG A 257 -0.79 -1.44 0.00
CA ARG A 257 -2.08 -0.96 -0.50
C ARG A 257 -2.22 0.56 -0.35
N ARG A 258 -1.92 1.08 0.85
CA ARG A 258 -2.05 2.50 1.16
C ARG A 258 -1.05 3.37 0.41
N TRP A 259 0.15 2.87 0.13
CA TRP A 259 1.14 3.57 -0.67
C TRP A 259 0.68 3.67 -2.13
N LEU A 260 0.13 2.58 -2.71
CA LEU A 260 -0.53 2.64 -4.02
C LEU A 260 -1.69 3.64 -4.02
N PHE A 261 -2.56 3.61 -3.00
CA PHE A 261 -3.65 4.59 -2.88
C PHE A 261 -3.12 6.02 -2.79
N TYR A 262 -2.07 6.24 -1.99
CA TYR A 262 -1.47 7.55 -1.80
C TYR A 262 -0.90 8.12 -3.10
N ASP A 263 -0.12 7.33 -3.85
CA ASP A 263 0.49 7.76 -5.11
C ASP A 263 -0.51 7.96 -6.26
N LEU A 264 -1.70 7.34 -6.20
CA LEU A 264 -2.68 7.39 -7.29
C LEU A 264 -3.85 8.35 -7.03
N LEU A 265 -4.25 8.50 -5.77
CA LEU A 265 -5.48 9.21 -5.39
C LEU A 265 -5.34 10.05 -4.11
N GLY A 266 -4.49 9.61 -3.19
CA GLY A 266 -4.55 10.05 -1.80
C GLY A 266 -3.61 11.18 -1.41
N ALA A 267 -2.53 11.41 -2.15
CA ALA A 267 -1.67 12.56 -1.94
C ALA A 267 -2.36 13.86 -2.40
N PRO A 268 -2.20 14.99 -1.69
CA PRO A 268 -2.87 16.24 -2.05
C PRO A 268 -2.66 16.62 -3.52
N GLY A 269 -3.76 16.73 -4.27
CA GLY A 269 -3.76 17.12 -5.69
C GLY A 269 -3.20 16.09 -6.68
N ILE A 270 -2.79 14.88 -6.24
CA ILE A 270 -2.12 13.92 -7.13
C ILE A 270 -3.00 13.44 -8.27
N ALA A 271 -4.27 13.13 -8.01
CA ALA A 271 -5.19 12.67 -9.04
C ALA A 271 -5.38 13.72 -10.14
N LEU A 272 -5.55 15.00 -9.76
CA LEU A 272 -5.61 16.12 -10.73
C LEU A 272 -4.30 16.30 -11.47
N LYS A 273 -3.14 16.11 -10.82
CA LYS A 273 -1.83 16.16 -11.48
C LYS A 273 -1.68 15.04 -12.51
N ILE A 274 -2.13 13.83 -12.19
CA ILE A 274 -2.17 12.68 -13.11
C ILE A 274 -3.06 12.98 -14.33
N ILE A 275 -4.28 13.49 -14.10
CA ILE A 275 -5.21 13.87 -15.18
C ILE A 275 -4.56 14.92 -16.09
N ARG A 276 -4.01 16.00 -15.53
CA ARG A 276 -3.28 17.03 -16.29
C ARG A 276 -2.08 16.48 -17.05
N THR A 277 -1.41 15.47 -16.50
CA THR A 277 -0.29 14.80 -17.17
C THR A 277 -0.76 14.09 -18.44
N PHE A 278 -1.91 13.41 -18.40
CA PHE A 278 -2.49 12.83 -19.62
C PHE A 278 -3.01 13.88 -20.61
N ASP A 279 -3.56 14.99 -20.13
CA ASP A 279 -4.10 16.06 -20.98
C ASP A 279 -2.98 16.81 -21.73
N THR A 280 -1.83 17.02 -21.07
CA THR A 280 -0.69 17.77 -21.62
C THR A 280 0.34 16.90 -22.32
N ASN A 281 0.33 15.58 -22.07
CA ASN A 281 1.22 14.64 -22.74
C ASN A 281 0.40 13.51 -23.38
N SER A 282 0.22 13.60 -24.69
CA SER A 282 -0.52 12.61 -25.48
C SER A 282 0.19 11.26 -25.59
N GLU A 283 1.48 11.19 -25.33
CA GLU A 283 2.26 9.95 -25.42
C GLU A 283 2.19 9.11 -24.14
N ILE A 284 1.74 9.67 -23.01
CA ILE A 284 1.59 8.90 -21.77
C ILE A 284 0.25 8.14 -21.81
N GLY A 285 0.33 6.82 -21.66
CA GLY A 285 -0.83 5.93 -21.68
C GLY A 285 -1.13 5.25 -20.35
N MET A 286 -0.17 5.18 -19.42
CA MET A 286 -0.40 4.59 -18.09
C MET A 286 0.51 5.23 -17.05
N ILE A 287 -0.03 5.44 -15.85
CA ILE A 287 0.67 6.02 -14.71
C ILE A 287 0.43 5.16 -13.48
N GLY A 288 1.50 4.78 -12.79
CA GLY A 288 1.42 3.99 -11.55
C GLY A 288 2.35 4.49 -10.46
N SER A 289 2.42 3.75 -9.35
CA SER A 289 3.37 4.05 -8.27
C SER A 289 4.78 3.56 -8.62
N ARG A 290 5.78 4.44 -8.55
CA ARG A 290 7.19 4.08 -8.76
C ARG A 290 7.70 3.11 -7.71
N ALA A 291 7.23 3.24 -6.46
CA ALA A 291 7.60 2.37 -5.36
C ALA A 291 7.27 0.88 -5.63
N TYR A 292 6.34 0.64 -6.56
CA TYR A 292 5.88 -0.68 -6.98
C TYR A 292 5.91 -0.89 -8.51
N ARG A 293 6.60 -0.04 -9.26
CA ARG A 293 6.98 -0.29 -10.66
C ARG A 293 8.17 -1.25 -10.67
N TYR A 294 7.98 -2.43 -11.25
CA TYR A 294 8.96 -3.52 -11.28
C TYR A 294 9.42 -3.80 -12.72
N PRO A 295 10.69 -4.18 -12.90
CA PRO A 295 11.73 -4.36 -11.89
C PRO A 295 12.22 -3.05 -11.28
N ASN A 296 12.75 -3.11 -10.05
CA ASN A 296 13.36 -1.95 -9.38
C ASN A 296 14.45 -2.37 -8.40
N ARG A 297 15.01 -1.39 -7.67
CA ARG A 297 16.09 -1.62 -6.68
C ARG A 297 15.78 -2.65 -5.57
N TYR A 298 14.53 -3.06 -5.41
CA TYR A 298 14.09 -4.04 -4.43
C TYR A 298 13.67 -5.38 -5.02
N CYS A 299 13.31 -5.41 -6.30
CA CYS A 299 12.82 -6.59 -6.99
C CYS A 299 13.47 -6.64 -8.38
N ASN A 300 14.50 -7.49 -8.52
CA ASN A 300 15.22 -7.66 -9.78
C ASN A 300 14.36 -8.35 -10.85
N ASP A 301 14.84 -8.39 -12.08
CA ASP A 301 14.12 -8.91 -13.25
C ASP A 301 13.66 -10.36 -13.03
N LYS A 302 14.56 -11.23 -12.54
CA LYS A 302 14.23 -12.63 -12.24
C LYS A 302 13.10 -12.77 -11.22
N SER A 303 13.12 -11.97 -10.15
CA SER A 303 12.07 -11.99 -9.13
C SER A 303 10.77 -11.37 -9.66
N SER A 304 10.89 -10.38 -10.54
CA SER A 304 9.77 -9.68 -11.17
C SER A 304 9.05 -10.55 -12.19
N LEU A 305 9.78 -11.34 -13.00
CA LEU A 305 9.20 -12.35 -13.90
C LEU A 305 8.52 -13.48 -13.13
N GLY A 306 9.14 -13.92 -12.03
CA GLY A 306 8.66 -15.06 -11.26
C GLY A 306 8.63 -16.32 -12.11
N THR A 307 7.52 -17.06 -12.06
CA THR A 307 7.30 -18.27 -12.88
C THR A 307 6.43 -18.02 -14.12
N ASN A 308 6.11 -16.75 -14.42
CA ASN A 308 5.12 -16.40 -15.45
C ASN A 308 5.68 -16.26 -16.87
N HIS A 309 7.00 -16.36 -17.08
CA HIS A 309 7.65 -16.07 -18.37
C HIS A 309 6.91 -16.70 -19.56
N LYS A 310 6.65 -18.01 -19.54
CA LYS A 310 5.97 -18.72 -20.64
C LYS A 310 4.58 -18.15 -20.93
N MET A 311 3.85 -17.76 -19.90
CA MET A 311 2.50 -17.22 -20.03
C MET A 311 2.52 -15.77 -20.52
N ILE A 312 3.48 -14.96 -20.06
CA ILE A 312 3.71 -13.60 -20.56
C ILE A 312 4.02 -13.65 -22.06
N CYS A 313 4.96 -14.51 -22.50
CA CYS A 313 5.27 -14.67 -23.92
C CYS A 313 4.04 -15.07 -24.74
N SER A 314 3.22 -15.99 -24.22
CA SER A 314 1.98 -16.42 -24.91
C SER A 314 0.96 -15.28 -25.04
N ILE A 315 0.73 -14.52 -23.97
CA ILE A 315 -0.21 -13.39 -23.98
C ILE A 315 0.32 -12.25 -24.87
N ALA A 316 1.61 -11.92 -24.76
CA ALA A 316 2.27 -10.91 -25.59
C ALA A 316 2.19 -11.28 -27.08
N GLY A 317 2.46 -12.55 -27.43
CA GLY A 317 2.35 -13.05 -28.80
C GLY A 317 0.95 -12.90 -29.38
N ARG A 318 -0.10 -13.13 -28.58
CA ARG A 318 -1.50 -12.88 -29.00
C ARG A 318 -1.79 -11.40 -29.28
N MET A 319 -1.11 -10.47 -28.60
CA MET A 319 -1.18 -9.04 -28.89
C MET A 319 -0.29 -8.61 -30.08
N GLY A 320 0.45 -9.54 -30.69
CA GLY A 320 1.45 -9.23 -31.71
C GLY A 320 2.63 -8.45 -31.14
N VAL A 321 3.09 -8.81 -29.94
CA VAL A 321 4.27 -8.28 -29.26
C VAL A 321 5.26 -9.41 -29.02
N GLU A 322 6.49 -9.23 -29.48
CA GLU A 322 7.60 -10.10 -29.12
C GLU A 322 8.13 -9.70 -27.73
N PHE A 323 7.94 -10.57 -26.74
CA PHE A 323 8.38 -10.30 -25.37
C PHE A 323 9.81 -10.76 -25.15
N GLN A 324 10.62 -9.89 -24.57
CA GLN A 324 11.97 -10.18 -24.08
C GLN A 324 12.05 -9.77 -22.61
N ASP A 325 12.77 -10.52 -21.78
CA ASP A 325 12.80 -10.33 -20.31
C ASP A 325 13.21 -8.92 -19.88
N GLN A 326 14.17 -8.32 -20.59
CA GLN A 326 14.63 -6.94 -20.39
C GLN A 326 13.55 -5.88 -20.62
N ASN A 327 12.46 -6.23 -21.31
CA ASN A 327 11.34 -5.33 -21.60
C ASN A 327 10.27 -5.37 -20.50
N LEU A 328 10.42 -6.24 -19.49
CA LEU A 328 9.49 -6.31 -18.36
C LEU A 328 9.51 -4.98 -17.60
N ASP A 329 8.34 -4.37 -17.50
CA ASP A 329 8.15 -3.08 -16.83
C ASP A 329 6.67 -2.93 -16.49
N PHE A 330 6.30 -3.10 -15.22
CA PHE A 330 4.90 -3.16 -14.78
C PHE A 330 4.66 -2.66 -13.36
N PHE A 331 3.41 -2.31 -13.07
CA PHE A 331 2.99 -1.90 -11.73
C PHE A 331 2.48 -3.10 -10.93
N ALA A 332 3.29 -3.55 -9.97
CA ALA A 332 2.95 -4.65 -9.09
C ALA A 332 1.83 -4.26 -8.10
N GLY A 333 0.84 -5.12 -7.97
CA GLY A 333 -0.42 -4.86 -7.28
C GLY A 333 -1.55 -4.41 -8.22
N THR A 334 -1.38 -4.44 -9.54
CA THR A 334 -2.41 -4.11 -10.54
C THR A 334 -3.25 -2.84 -10.23
N MET A 335 -2.60 -1.78 -9.74
CA MET A 335 -3.24 -0.47 -9.54
C MET A 335 -2.51 0.59 -10.35
N PHE A 336 -3.26 1.34 -11.15
CA PHE A 336 -2.72 2.34 -12.07
C PHE A 336 -3.84 3.24 -12.59
N TRP A 337 -3.46 4.40 -13.10
CA TRP A 337 -4.24 5.16 -14.07
C TRP A 337 -3.85 4.77 -15.49
N VAL A 338 -4.80 4.78 -16.41
CA VAL A 338 -4.56 4.40 -17.81
C VAL A 338 -5.48 5.16 -18.74
N ARG A 339 -4.95 5.55 -19.91
CA ARG A 339 -5.75 6.04 -21.04
C ARG A 339 -6.48 4.83 -21.64
N THR A 340 -7.80 4.86 -21.71
CA THR A 340 -8.61 3.67 -22.07
C THR A 340 -8.14 2.99 -23.36
N LYS A 341 -7.85 3.78 -24.41
CA LYS A 341 -7.37 3.30 -25.72
C LYS A 341 -6.02 2.56 -25.65
N ALA A 342 -5.21 2.80 -24.63
CA ALA A 342 -3.93 2.10 -24.43
C ALA A 342 -4.15 0.60 -24.07
N LEU A 343 -5.35 0.22 -23.66
CA LEU A 343 -5.71 -1.16 -23.35
C LEU A 343 -6.36 -1.92 -24.53
N ASP A 344 -6.49 -1.30 -25.71
CA ASP A 344 -7.10 -1.96 -26.87
C ASP A 344 -6.43 -3.28 -27.28
N PRO A 345 -5.09 -3.40 -27.32
CA PRO A 345 -4.43 -4.67 -27.64
C PRO A 345 -4.81 -5.82 -26.70
N ILE A 346 -4.75 -5.60 -25.38
CA ILE A 346 -5.10 -6.65 -24.41
C ILE A 346 -6.61 -6.93 -24.38
N LYS A 347 -7.45 -5.92 -24.61
CA LYS A 347 -8.91 -6.08 -24.75
C LYS A 347 -9.26 -6.99 -25.93
N LYS A 348 -8.63 -6.79 -27.09
CA LYS A 348 -8.93 -7.52 -28.34
C LYS A 348 -8.67 -9.02 -28.26
N ILE A 349 -7.72 -9.45 -27.44
CA ILE A 349 -7.35 -10.87 -27.34
C ILE A 349 -8.27 -11.69 -26.41
N LYS A 350 -9.26 -11.05 -25.77
CA LYS A 350 -10.33 -11.65 -24.95
C LYS A 350 -9.83 -12.72 -23.99
N LEU A 351 -9.08 -12.29 -22.97
CA LEU A 351 -8.41 -13.16 -22.00
C LEU A 351 -9.36 -13.67 -20.91
N SER A 352 -10.52 -13.05 -20.71
CA SER A 352 -11.47 -13.46 -19.65
C SER A 352 -11.81 -14.95 -19.69
N ARG A 353 -11.98 -15.52 -20.90
CA ARG A 353 -12.28 -16.95 -21.13
C ARG A 353 -11.15 -17.92 -20.77
N ASP A 354 -9.93 -17.42 -20.59
CA ASP A 354 -8.76 -18.26 -20.31
C ASP A 354 -8.61 -18.54 -18.80
N PHE A 355 -9.38 -17.84 -17.97
CA PHE A 355 -9.46 -18.10 -16.54
C PHE A 355 -10.22 -19.39 -16.26
N LYS A 356 -9.55 -20.30 -15.55
CA LYS A 356 -10.16 -21.56 -15.10
C LYS A 356 -10.77 -21.35 -13.72
N ARG A 357 -11.96 -21.91 -13.48
CA ARG A 357 -12.69 -21.88 -12.18
C ARG A 357 -11.97 -22.54 -10.98
N LYS A 358 -10.68 -22.89 -11.08
CA LYS A 358 -9.95 -23.53 -9.98
C LYS A 358 -9.56 -22.51 -8.91
N SER A 359 -9.57 -22.94 -7.65
CA SER A 359 -9.22 -22.08 -6.51
C SER A 359 -7.77 -21.57 -6.63
N HIS A 360 -7.60 -20.28 -6.89
CA HIS A 360 -6.29 -19.62 -6.99
C HIS A 360 -5.64 -19.54 -5.60
N LYS A 361 -4.76 -20.49 -5.27
CA LYS A 361 -4.03 -20.52 -3.98
C LYS A 361 -2.58 -20.05 -4.09
N SER A 362 -2.03 -19.97 -5.29
CA SER A 362 -0.63 -19.63 -5.54
C SER A 362 -0.36 -18.13 -5.32
N LEU A 363 0.79 -17.81 -4.75
CA LEU A 363 1.25 -16.42 -4.53
C LEU A 363 1.79 -15.75 -5.82
N ASP A 364 2.09 -16.54 -6.85
CA ASP A 364 2.53 -16.15 -8.19
C ASP A 364 2.35 -17.35 -9.15
N GLY A 365 2.50 -17.15 -10.46
CA GLY A 365 2.51 -18.23 -11.46
C GLY A 365 1.17 -18.59 -12.09
N GLU A 366 0.12 -17.85 -11.73
CA GLU A 366 -1.23 -17.98 -12.30
C GLU A 366 -1.50 -16.88 -13.34
N ILE A 367 -2.54 -17.08 -14.16
CA ILE A 367 -2.86 -16.20 -15.27
C ILE A 367 -3.08 -14.73 -14.89
N GLU A 368 -3.64 -14.44 -13.71
CA GLU A 368 -3.78 -13.06 -13.26
C GLU A 368 -2.42 -12.34 -13.11
N HIS A 369 -1.36 -13.05 -12.71
CA HIS A 369 -0.02 -12.50 -12.53
C HIS A 369 0.68 -12.27 -13.87
N ALA A 370 0.49 -13.18 -14.83
CA ALA A 370 0.99 -12.97 -16.18
C ALA A 370 0.31 -11.76 -16.84
N ILE A 371 -1.01 -11.63 -16.68
CA ILE A 371 -1.79 -10.51 -17.23
C ILE A 371 -1.44 -9.17 -16.59
N GLU A 372 -1.20 -9.13 -15.28
CA GLU A 372 -0.69 -7.94 -14.57
C GLU A 372 0.55 -7.36 -15.28
N ARG A 373 1.48 -8.23 -15.69
CA ARG A 373 2.71 -7.88 -16.40
C ARG A 373 2.47 -7.50 -17.87
N CYS A 374 1.35 -7.92 -18.45
CA CYS A 374 0.99 -7.64 -19.83
C CYS A 374 0.19 -6.33 -20.02
N PHE A 375 -0.42 -5.73 -18.98
CA PHE A 375 -1.10 -4.44 -19.13
C PHE A 375 -0.18 -3.35 -19.72
N PRO A 376 1.06 -3.14 -19.24
CA PRO A 376 1.98 -2.19 -19.85
C PRO A 376 2.46 -2.59 -21.25
N LEU A 377 2.51 -3.89 -21.57
CA LEU A 377 2.81 -4.34 -22.93
C LEU A 377 1.71 -3.92 -23.90
N SER A 378 0.45 -3.95 -23.47
CA SER A 378 -0.66 -3.36 -24.24
C SER A 378 -0.46 -1.87 -24.48
N VAL A 379 -0.08 -1.13 -23.43
CA VAL A 379 0.16 0.32 -23.51
C VAL A 379 1.26 0.63 -24.53
N LYS A 380 2.40 -0.07 -24.43
CA LYS A 380 3.52 0.06 -25.37
C LYS A 380 3.12 -0.33 -26.80
N LYS A 381 2.32 -1.39 -26.97
CA LYS A 381 1.80 -1.81 -28.29
C LYS A 381 0.88 -0.76 -28.93
N SER A 382 0.19 0.03 -28.12
CA SER A 382 -0.61 1.18 -28.57
C SER A 382 0.23 2.46 -28.77
N ASN A 383 1.56 2.36 -28.83
CA ASN A 383 2.51 3.48 -28.98
C ASN A 383 2.42 4.53 -27.86
N PHE A 384 2.06 4.10 -26.66
CA PHE A 384 2.11 4.95 -25.48
C PHE A 384 3.27 4.55 -24.54
N HIS A 385 3.70 5.52 -23.76
CA HIS A 385 4.67 5.38 -22.69
C HIS A 385 3.99 5.19 -21.33
N ILE A 386 4.76 4.61 -20.40
CA ILE A 386 4.37 4.48 -19.01
C ILE A 386 5.20 5.42 -18.14
N ALA A 387 4.52 6.16 -17.26
CA ALA A 387 5.12 7.07 -16.31
C ALA A 387 4.76 6.66 -14.88
N ASP A 388 5.38 7.28 -13.88
CA ASP A 388 5.14 6.95 -12.49
C ASP A 388 5.30 8.15 -11.56
N PHE A 389 4.71 8.04 -10.38
CA PHE A 389 4.86 8.98 -9.27
C PHE A 389 5.31 8.24 -8.00
N ASP A 390 6.02 8.94 -7.13
CA ASP A 390 6.29 8.48 -5.76
C ASP A 390 6.10 9.66 -4.82
N CYS A 391 4.85 9.92 -4.42
CA CYS A 391 4.54 11.09 -3.60
C CYS A 391 5.21 11.02 -2.24
N VAL A 392 5.56 9.81 -1.79
CA VAL A 392 6.25 9.59 -0.52
C VAL A 392 7.73 9.93 -0.66
N LEU A 393 8.43 9.43 -1.67
CA LEU A 393 9.87 9.65 -1.80
C LEU A 393 10.25 10.95 -2.52
N GLU A 394 9.39 11.48 -3.39
CA GLU A 394 9.59 12.76 -4.09
C GLU A 394 9.26 13.98 -3.23
N GLU A 395 8.57 13.82 -2.09
CA GLU A 395 8.41 14.91 -1.13
C GLU A 395 9.81 15.37 -0.68
N LYS A 396 10.25 16.51 -1.23
CA LYS A 396 11.44 17.21 -0.77
C LYS A 396 11.18 17.59 0.68
N ASN A 397 12.20 17.48 1.53
CA ASN A 397 12.13 18.04 2.88
C ASN A 397 11.88 19.55 2.73
N GLU A 398 10.63 20.01 2.78
CA GLU A 398 10.27 21.44 2.81
C GLU A 398 10.77 22.15 4.10
N LYS A 399 11.63 21.49 4.89
CA LYS A 399 12.29 22.02 6.08
C LYS A 399 13.80 22.22 5.92
N GLU A 400 14.34 22.09 4.72
CA GLU A 400 15.73 22.47 4.39
C GLU A 400 15.83 23.68 3.44
N LEU A 401 14.77 24.48 3.33
CA LEU A 401 14.78 25.79 2.66
C LEU A 401 14.51 26.92 3.67
#